data_AF-A0A2L2XTU1-F1
#
_entry.id   AF-A0A2L2XTU1-F1
#
_cell.length_a   1.000
_cell.length_b   1.000
_cell.length_c   1.000
_cell.angle_alpha   90.00
_cell.angle_beta   90.00
_cell.angle_gamma   90.00
#
_symmetry.space_group_name_H-M   'P 1'
#
loop_
_entity.id
_entity.type
_entity.pdbx_description
1 polymer ?
#
loop_
_entity_poly.entity_id
_entity_poly.type
_entity_poly.pdbx_seq_one_letter_code
_entity_poly.pdbx_strand_id
1 'polypeptide(L)' 'MPEEIPTHLPHLTLAQVFDALSFYLDHQAEINEYIERNQVPDELVHPSVKAALGKL' A
#
# COMPACT_ATOMS: atom_id res chain seq x y z
N MET A 1 -10.69 -7.09 -5.14
CA MET A 1 -10.07 -7.26 -6.49
C MET A 1 -9.49 -5.92 -6.96
N PRO A 2 -8.58 -5.85 -7.95
CA PRO A 2 -8.02 -4.57 -8.43
C PRO A 2 -9.09 -3.52 -8.80
N GLU A 3 -10.25 -3.97 -9.28
CA GLU A 3 -11.41 -3.17 -9.66
C GLU A 3 -12.08 -2.44 -8.48
N GLU A 4 -11.83 -2.88 -7.23
CA GLU A 4 -12.34 -2.21 -6.03
C GLU A 4 -11.48 -0.99 -5.65
N ILE A 5 -10.21 -0.94 -6.09
CA ILE A 5 -9.28 0.12 -5.72
C ILE A 5 -9.77 1.51 -6.17
N PRO A 6 -10.25 1.72 -7.42
CA PRO A 6 -10.82 3.00 -7.83
C PRO A 6 -12.06 3.43 -7.01
N THR A 7 -12.81 2.48 -6.44
CA THR A 7 -13.96 2.80 -5.56
C THR A 7 -13.51 3.49 -4.28
N HIS A 8 -12.36 3.08 -3.73
CA HIS A 8 -11.78 3.67 -2.52
C HIS A 8 -10.82 4.83 -2.81
N LEU A 9 -10.25 4.86 -4.02
CA LEU A 9 -9.30 5.87 -4.50
C LEU A 9 -9.79 6.43 -5.86
N PRO A 10 -10.79 7.32 -5.87
CA PRO A 10 -11.50 7.73 -7.10
C PRO A 10 -10.67 8.55 -8.09
N HIS A 11 -9.47 8.98 -7.69
CA HIS A 11 -8.52 9.67 -8.56
C HIS A 11 -7.65 8.68 -9.38
N LEU A 12 -7.69 7.38 -9.05
CA LEU A 12 -7.00 6.35 -9.82
C LEU A 12 -7.94 5.75 -10.86
N THR A 13 -7.42 5.59 -12.06
CA THR A 13 -8.07 4.82 -13.12
C THR A 13 -7.74 3.34 -12.97
N LEU A 14 -8.64 2.47 -13.45
CA LEU A 14 -8.37 1.02 -13.45
C LEU A 14 -7.12 0.65 -14.25
N ALA A 15 -6.83 1.37 -15.34
CA ALA A 15 -5.61 1.18 -16.12
C ALA A 15 -4.34 1.45 -15.28
N GLN A 16 -4.31 2.55 -14.53
CA GLN A 16 -3.20 2.86 -13.62
C GLN A 16 -3.00 1.82 -12.52
N VAL A 17 -4.10 1.22 -12.03
CA VAL A 17 -4.04 0.12 -11.06
C VAL A 17 -3.36 -1.09 -11.69
N PHE A 18 -3.79 -1.51 -12.88
CA PHE A 18 -3.16 -2.64 -13.57
C PHE A 18 -1.70 -2.35 -13.95
N ASP A 19 -1.39 -1.15 -14.45
CA ASP A 19 -0.02 -0.74 -14.77
C ASP A 19 0.90 -0.81 -13.53
N ALA A 20 0.42 -0.33 -12.38
CA ALA A 20 1.18 -0.38 -11.13
C ALA A 20 1.38 -1.82 -10.64
N LEU A 21 0.37 -2.68 -10.75
CA LEU A 21 0.47 -4.09 -10.39
C LEU A 21 1.44 -4.84 -11.31
N SER A 22 1.39 -4.60 -12.62
CA SER A 22 2.33 -5.17 -13.59
C SER A 22 3.76 -4.74 -13.27
N PHE A 23 3.98 -3.44 -13.03
CA PHE A 23 5.30 -2.93 -12.63
C PHE A 23 5.78 -3.59 -11.33
N TYR A 24 4.91 -3.73 -10.33
CA TYR A 24 5.27 -4.41 -9.09
C TYR A 24 5.70 -5.86 -9.32
N LEU A 25 4.99 -6.61 -10.16
CA LEU A 25 5.32 -8.00 -10.44
C LEU A 25 6.70 -8.15 -11.11
N ASP A 26 7.05 -7.23 -12.01
CA ASP A 26 8.36 -7.22 -12.67
C ASP A 26 9.50 -6.81 -11.72
N HIS A 27 9.20 -6.02 -10.69
CA HIS A 27 10.16 -5.44 -9.75
C HIS A 27 9.98 -5.91 -8.28
N GLN A 28 9.34 -7.06 -8.08
CA GLN A 28 8.81 -7.46 -6.77
C GLN A 28 9.87 -7.53 -5.67
N ALA A 29 11.04 -8.12 -5.98
CA ALA A 29 12.10 -8.29 -4.99
C ALA A 29 12.63 -6.94 -4.46
N GLU A 30 12.89 -6.00 -5.36
CA GLU A 30 13.38 -4.67 -5.01
C GLU A 30 12.33 -3.87 -4.23
N ILE A 31 11.08 -3.90 -4.69
CA ILE A 31 9.99 -3.18 -4.01
C ILE A 31 9.74 -3.76 -2.62
N ASN A 32 9.78 -5.08 -2.46
CA ASN A 32 9.64 -5.71 -1.15
C ASN A 32 10.77 -5.32 -0.20
N GLU A 33 12.02 -5.25 -0.69
CA GLU A 33 13.16 -4.76 0.11
C GLU A 33 12.93 -3.31 0.58
N TYR A 34 12.41 -2.44 -0.28
CA TYR A 34 12.05 -1.08 0.13
C TYR A 34 10.88 -1.06 1.12
N ILE A 35 9.87 -1.90 0.94
CA ILE A 35 8.73 -1.99 1.88
C ILE A 35 9.25 -2.37 3.26
N GLU A 36 10.06 -3.42 3.37
CA GLU A 36 10.62 -3.90 4.64
C GLU A 36 11.49 -2.83 5.32
N ARG A 37 12.38 -2.18 4.56
CA ARG A 37 13.25 -1.12 5.09
C ARG A 37 12.50 0.10 5.61
N ASN A 38 11.35 0.42 5.02
CA ASN A 38 10.55 1.59 5.38
C ASN A 38 9.43 1.28 6.37
N GLN A 39 9.31 0.04 6.86
CA GLN A 39 8.36 -0.26 7.93
C GLN A 39 8.75 0.52 9.19
N VAL A 40 7.80 1.31 9.69
CA VAL A 40 7.98 2.03 10.95
C VAL A 40 7.87 1.00 12.09
N PRO A 41 8.90 0.83 12.94
CA PRO A 41 8.83 -0.04 14.10
C PRO A 41 7.61 0.30 14.98
N ASP A 42 6.90 -0.72 15.46
CA ASP A 42 5.68 -0.55 16.26
C ASP A 42 5.88 0.36 17.48
N GLU A 43 7.06 0.35 18.08
CA GLU A 43 7.41 1.22 19.22
C GLU A 43 7.49 2.71 18.85
N LEU A 44 7.77 3.02 17.58
CA LEU A 44 7.83 4.38 17.04
C LEU A 44 6.47 4.87 16.52
N VAL A 45 5.49 3.97 16.34
CA VAL A 45 4.14 4.35 15.91
C VAL A 45 3.39 4.99 17.07
N HIS A 46 3.04 6.27 16.91
CA HIS A 46 2.32 7.04 17.92
C HIS A 46 0.97 6.37 18.29
N PRO A 47 0.58 6.32 19.58
CA PRO A 47 -0.64 5.63 20.03
C PRO A 47 -1.93 6.06 19.32
N SER A 48 -2.04 7.33 18.92
CA SER A 48 -3.19 7.82 18.15
C SER A 48 -3.33 7.17 16.77
N VAL A 49 -2.22 6.79 16.14
CA VAL A 49 -2.19 6.10 14.84
C VAL A 49 -2.63 4.65 15.04
N LYS A 50 -2.14 3.98 16.09
CA LYS A 50 -2.58 2.61 16.44
C LYS A 50 -4.08 2.54 16.72
N ALA A 51 -4.62 3.52 17.45
CA ALA A 51 -6.04 3.60 17.77
C ALA A 51 -6.93 3.89 16.55
N ALA A 52 -6.40 4.54 15.52
CA ALA A 52 -7.11 4.77 14.26
C ALA A 52 -7.08 3.54 13.35
N LEU A 53 -5.95 2.83 13.28
CA LEU A 53 -5.78 1.63 12.45
C LEU A 53 -6.55 0.42 12.98
N GLY A 54 -6.70 0.26 14.30
CA GLY A 54 -7.48 -0.83 14.91
C GLY A 54 -9.01 -0.71 14.81
N LYS A 55 -9.53 0.34 14.13
CA LYS A 55 -10.96 0.58 13.92
C LYS A 55 -11.42 0.34 12.47
N LEU A 56 -10.53 -0.12 11.60
CA LEU A 56 -10.80 -0.49 10.22
C LEU A 56 -11.14 -1.98 10.12
#